data_AF-A0A094FVY6-F1
#
_entry.id   AF-A0A094FVY6-F1
#
_cell.length_a   1.000
_cell.length_b   1.000
_cell.length_c   1.000
_cell.angle_alpha   90.00
_cell.angle_beta   90.00
_cell.angle_gamma   90.00
#
_symmetry.space_group_name_H-M   'P 1'
#
loop_
_entity.id
_entity.type
_entity.pdbx_description
1 polymer ?
#
loop_
_entity_poly.entity_id
_entity_poly.type
_entity_poly.pdbx_seq_one_letter_code
_entity_poly.pdbx_strand_id
1 'polypeptide(L)'
;MRFSLQTREVIADSIETVTCAQHHDANISIPGCDKNMPGVIMAAARHNRPFLMIYGGTIKKGFSKLLNKPINISTCYEASGAFTYDKLHAAVDPGSEGRTPSDVMDDIERNACPGAGGCGGMYTANTMSTAIEAMGLCLPGSSSNPAESPAKMRECEKAADTIKICMEQNITPRKLLTKESFENALVLTMALGGSTNGVLHFLAMARTAEVDLTIDDIQRVSNKIPFLANLAPSGEYYMEDLYDIGGTPSVLKYLIAAGLINGAIPTVTGKTLAENLVSFPSLPQDQVIIRPLSNPIKSSGHLQILRGNIAPGGAVAKITGKEGLEFTGAARVFDKEHQLDAALNAGAIPRGDNIVIIVRYEGPKGGPGMPEQLKASAAIMGAGLTNVALVTDGRYSGASHGFIVGHVVPEAAVGGPIAVVQDGDMVTISAKTNTLSMDVPAEEIARRLREWKAPRSKVNRGVLGKYQRLVGDASHGAMTDLF
;
A
#
# COMPACT_ATOMS: atom_id res chain seq x y z
N MET A 1 -11.29 9.26 6.56
CA MET A 1 -11.07 8.15 5.59
C MET A 1 -11.73 6.80 5.99
N ARG A 2 -12.71 6.77 6.91
CA ARG A 2 -13.18 5.52 7.56
C ARG A 2 -13.91 4.52 6.65
N PHE A 3 -14.42 4.95 5.51
CA PHE A 3 -15.16 4.10 4.59
C PHE A 3 -14.30 3.50 3.48
N SER A 4 -12.98 3.74 3.44
CA SER A 4 -12.12 3.27 2.34
C SER A 4 -11.90 1.75 2.38
N LEU A 5 -11.23 1.19 3.40
CA LEU A 5 -10.83 -0.22 3.38
C LEU A 5 -12.01 -1.18 3.22
N GLN A 6 -13.10 -0.92 3.94
CA GLN A 6 -14.31 -1.75 3.89
C GLN A 6 -14.98 -1.80 2.51
N THR A 7 -14.70 -0.87 1.58
CA THR A 7 -15.23 -1.01 0.21
C THR A 7 -14.65 -2.24 -0.48
N ARG A 8 -13.46 -2.73 -0.07
CA ARG A 8 -12.91 -4.01 -0.55
C ARG A 8 -13.91 -5.14 -0.35
N GLU A 9 -14.45 -5.26 0.86
CA GLU A 9 -15.44 -6.29 1.22
C GLU A 9 -16.75 -6.06 0.47
N VAL A 10 -17.24 -4.81 0.41
CA VAL A 10 -18.48 -4.49 -0.31
C VAL A 10 -18.36 -4.82 -1.81
N ILE A 11 -17.21 -4.56 -2.43
CA ILE A 11 -16.94 -4.91 -3.83
C ILE A 11 -16.92 -6.43 -3.99
N ALA A 12 -16.23 -7.13 -3.09
CA ALA A 12 -16.16 -8.60 -3.12
C ALA A 12 -17.58 -9.21 -3.05
N ASP A 13 -18.36 -8.81 -2.05
CA ASP A 13 -19.73 -9.29 -1.83
C ASP A 13 -20.65 -8.93 -3.01
N SER A 14 -20.49 -7.74 -3.59
CA SER A 14 -21.33 -7.27 -4.71
C SER A 14 -21.10 -8.10 -5.97
N ILE A 15 -19.85 -8.34 -6.35
CA ILE A 15 -19.51 -9.10 -7.57
C ILE A 15 -19.88 -10.57 -7.39
N GLU A 16 -19.60 -11.14 -6.22
CA GLU A 16 -20.02 -12.50 -5.88
C GLU A 16 -21.54 -12.65 -5.99
N THR A 17 -22.31 -11.76 -5.35
CA THR A 17 -23.78 -11.80 -5.35
C THR A 17 -24.34 -11.77 -6.77
N VAL A 18 -23.90 -10.82 -7.60
CA VAL A 18 -24.40 -10.68 -8.98
C VAL A 18 -24.00 -11.87 -9.84
N THR A 19 -22.72 -12.25 -9.80
CA THR A 19 -22.20 -13.37 -10.62
C THR A 19 -22.91 -14.68 -10.29
N CYS A 20 -23.10 -14.97 -9.00
CA CYS A 20 -23.76 -16.18 -8.55
C CYS A 20 -25.26 -16.17 -8.85
N ALA A 21 -25.98 -15.08 -8.54
CA ALA A 21 -27.42 -14.99 -8.74
C ALA A 21 -27.84 -15.02 -10.22
N GLN A 22 -27.04 -14.42 -11.10
CA GLN A 22 -27.31 -14.38 -12.54
C GLN A 22 -26.71 -15.56 -13.30
N HIS A 23 -26.06 -16.50 -12.61
CA HIS A 23 -25.42 -17.67 -13.23
C HIS A 23 -24.44 -17.32 -14.37
N HIS A 24 -23.74 -16.18 -14.29
CA HIS A 24 -22.75 -15.81 -15.33
C HIS A 24 -21.62 -16.84 -15.42
N ASP A 25 -21.29 -17.31 -16.61
CA ASP A 25 -20.23 -18.31 -16.81
C ASP A 25 -18.82 -17.75 -16.53
N ALA A 26 -18.63 -16.44 -16.70
CA ALA A 26 -17.35 -15.77 -16.54
C ALA A 26 -17.50 -14.33 -16.02
N ASN A 27 -16.42 -13.76 -15.52
CA ASN A 27 -16.38 -12.38 -15.03
C ASN A 27 -15.15 -11.62 -15.57
N ILE A 28 -15.38 -10.47 -16.20
CA ILE A 28 -14.33 -9.50 -16.50
C ILE A 28 -14.53 -8.31 -15.56
N SER A 29 -13.53 -8.05 -14.72
CA SER A 29 -13.57 -6.94 -13.77
C SER A 29 -12.61 -5.83 -14.20
N ILE A 30 -13.07 -4.58 -14.12
CA ILE A 30 -12.31 -3.40 -14.55
C ILE A 30 -12.06 -2.44 -13.36
N PRO A 31 -11.24 -2.83 -12.38
CA PRO A 31 -10.96 -1.99 -11.21
C PRO A 31 -9.96 -0.86 -11.55
N GLY A 32 -10.12 0.32 -10.95
CA GLY A 32 -9.26 1.50 -11.23
C GLY A 32 -8.58 2.14 -10.02
N CYS A 33 -9.05 1.86 -8.80
CA CYS A 33 -8.57 2.52 -7.58
C CYS A 33 -8.23 1.51 -6.47
N ASP A 34 -7.36 1.92 -5.55
CA ASP A 34 -6.76 1.18 -4.44
C ASP A 34 -7.46 -0.13 -4.02
N LYS A 35 -8.68 -0.02 -3.48
CA LYS A 35 -9.39 -1.14 -2.83
C LYS A 35 -10.18 -2.00 -3.82
N ASN A 36 -10.32 -1.53 -5.08
CA ASN A 36 -11.08 -2.23 -6.10
C ASN A 36 -10.37 -3.52 -6.51
N MET A 37 -9.07 -3.44 -6.85
CA MET A 37 -8.28 -4.59 -7.31
C MET A 37 -8.36 -5.78 -6.35
N PRO A 38 -8.03 -5.66 -5.05
CA PRO A 38 -8.17 -6.80 -4.14
C PRO A 38 -9.64 -7.23 -3.96
N GLY A 39 -10.61 -6.32 -4.00
CA GLY A 39 -12.03 -6.66 -3.89
C GLY A 39 -12.51 -7.55 -5.03
N VAL A 40 -12.12 -7.25 -6.28
CA VAL A 40 -12.51 -8.07 -7.44
C VAL A 40 -11.81 -9.43 -7.44
N ILE A 41 -10.56 -9.50 -6.96
CA ILE A 41 -9.83 -10.77 -6.84
C ILE A 41 -10.42 -11.65 -5.74
N MET A 42 -10.82 -11.07 -4.60
CA MET A 42 -11.53 -11.79 -3.54
C MET A 42 -12.85 -12.36 -4.08
N ALA A 43 -13.67 -11.56 -4.77
CA ALA A 43 -14.89 -12.07 -5.42
C ALA A 43 -14.59 -13.23 -6.38
N ALA A 44 -13.58 -13.05 -7.24
CA ALA A 44 -13.17 -14.03 -8.23
C ALA A 44 -12.76 -15.37 -7.58
N ALA A 45 -12.02 -15.32 -6.48
CA ALA A 45 -11.63 -16.50 -5.72
C ALA A 45 -12.81 -17.21 -5.04
N ARG A 46 -13.84 -16.47 -4.59
CA ARG A 46 -15.05 -17.05 -3.98
C ARG A 46 -15.93 -17.76 -5.01
N HIS A 47 -16.28 -17.11 -6.11
CA HIS A 47 -17.13 -17.74 -7.13
C HIS A 47 -16.36 -18.73 -8.03
N ASN A 48 -15.03 -18.59 -8.12
CA ASN A 48 -14.09 -19.47 -8.83
C ASN A 48 -14.54 -19.88 -10.25
N ARG A 49 -15.04 -18.91 -11.02
CA ARG A 49 -15.41 -19.07 -12.44
C ARG A 49 -14.35 -18.40 -13.33
N PRO A 50 -14.22 -18.73 -14.63
CA PRO A 50 -13.34 -18.04 -15.55
C PRO A 50 -13.36 -16.52 -15.36
N PHE A 51 -12.17 -15.93 -15.23
CA PHE A 51 -12.02 -14.55 -14.78
C PHE A 51 -10.86 -13.84 -15.49
N LEU A 52 -11.04 -12.54 -15.71
CA LEU A 52 -10.00 -11.64 -16.18
C LEU A 52 -10.10 -10.31 -15.43
N MET A 53 -8.97 -9.82 -14.89
CA MET A 53 -8.88 -8.45 -14.40
C MET A 53 -8.22 -7.56 -15.46
N ILE A 54 -8.83 -6.40 -15.75
CA ILE A 54 -8.26 -5.33 -16.56
C ILE A 54 -8.07 -4.12 -15.65
N TYR A 55 -6.84 -3.79 -15.29
CA TYR A 55 -6.60 -2.58 -14.51
C TYR A 55 -6.97 -1.34 -15.32
N GLY A 56 -7.68 -0.38 -14.71
CA GLY A 56 -8.08 0.88 -15.38
C GLY A 56 -6.90 1.72 -15.86
N GLY A 57 -5.70 1.50 -15.31
CA GLY A 57 -4.47 2.20 -15.69
C GLY A 57 -4.11 3.34 -14.75
N THR A 58 -2.82 3.69 -14.76
CA THR A 58 -2.28 4.80 -13.97
C THR A 58 -2.64 6.16 -14.58
N ILE A 59 -2.83 7.18 -13.74
CA ILE A 59 -2.87 8.58 -14.16
C ILE A 59 -1.49 9.03 -14.64
N LYS A 60 -1.46 9.98 -15.58
CA LYS A 60 -0.24 10.69 -15.97
C LYS A 60 0.24 11.64 -14.87
N LYS A 61 1.55 11.92 -14.83
CA LYS A 61 2.08 12.92 -13.89
C LYS A 61 1.65 14.34 -14.27
N GLY A 62 1.29 15.13 -13.26
CA GLY A 62 1.03 16.55 -13.41
C GLY A 62 2.32 17.37 -13.49
N PHE A 63 2.21 18.67 -13.78
CA PHE A 63 3.35 19.59 -13.77
C PHE A 63 2.97 20.93 -13.15
N SER A 64 3.71 21.36 -12.12
CA SER A 64 3.54 22.68 -11.51
C SER A 64 4.46 23.67 -12.20
N LYS A 65 3.89 24.77 -12.69
CA LYS A 65 4.67 25.86 -13.28
C LYS A 65 5.40 26.66 -12.21
N LEU A 66 4.79 26.80 -11.03
CA LEU A 66 5.36 27.63 -9.96
C LEU A 66 6.46 26.90 -9.17
N LEU A 67 6.40 25.57 -9.09
CA LEU A 67 7.47 24.74 -8.53
C LEU A 67 8.46 24.23 -9.59
N ASN A 68 8.14 24.40 -10.88
CA ASN A 68 8.92 23.91 -12.03
C ASN A 68 9.33 22.43 -11.90
N LYS A 69 8.37 21.58 -11.53
CA LYS A 69 8.61 20.14 -11.34
C LYS A 69 7.36 19.31 -11.63
N PRO A 70 7.53 18.01 -11.95
CA PRO A 70 6.42 17.07 -11.93
C PRO A 70 5.76 17.01 -10.55
N ILE A 71 4.43 16.89 -10.53
CA ILE A 71 3.62 16.84 -9.32
C ILE A 71 2.55 15.75 -9.42
N ASN A 72 2.01 15.34 -8.27
CA ASN A 72 0.94 14.37 -8.17
C ASN A 72 0.07 14.66 -6.93
N ILE A 73 -0.83 13.74 -6.60
CA ILE A 73 -1.70 13.85 -5.42
C ILE A 73 -0.95 13.94 -4.09
N SER A 74 0.22 13.29 -3.91
CA SER A 74 1.00 13.43 -2.67
C SER A 74 1.57 14.83 -2.52
N THR A 75 1.95 15.46 -3.65
CA THR A 75 2.41 16.85 -3.66
C THR A 75 1.37 17.80 -3.10
N CYS A 76 0.07 17.58 -3.31
CA CYS A 76 -0.99 18.40 -2.71
C CYS A 76 -0.95 18.35 -1.18
N TYR A 77 -0.75 17.16 -0.60
CA TYR A 77 -0.67 17.00 0.85
C TYR A 77 0.61 17.59 1.41
N GLU A 78 1.75 17.30 0.77
CA GLU A 78 3.06 17.85 1.15
C GLU A 78 3.04 19.38 1.11
N ALA A 79 2.44 19.97 0.07
CA ALA A 79 2.29 21.41 -0.06
C ALA A 79 1.37 22.00 1.01
N SER A 80 0.25 21.34 1.34
CA SER A 80 -0.60 21.75 2.47
C SER A 80 0.14 21.73 3.81
N GLY A 81 0.97 20.71 4.03
CA GLY A 81 1.87 20.62 5.17
C GLY A 81 2.86 21.80 5.19
N ALA A 82 3.58 22.03 4.09
CA ALA A 82 4.54 23.12 3.99
C ALA A 82 3.90 24.51 4.14
N PHE A 83 2.68 24.70 3.62
CA PHE A 83 1.90 25.93 3.75
C PHE A 83 1.57 26.22 5.22
N THR A 84 1.16 25.21 5.98
CA THR A 84 0.81 25.34 7.41
C THR A 84 2.00 25.79 8.26
N TYR A 85 3.23 25.52 7.82
CA TYR A 85 4.47 25.88 8.52
C TYR A 85 5.22 27.04 7.85
N ASP A 86 4.56 27.83 7.00
CA ASP A 86 5.15 28.97 6.27
C ASP A 86 6.40 28.61 5.44
N LYS A 87 6.47 27.38 4.93
CA LYS A 87 7.60 26.88 4.11
C LYS A 87 7.27 26.68 2.64
N LEU A 88 6.02 26.91 2.23
CA LEU A 88 5.65 26.79 0.84
C LEU A 88 6.00 28.07 0.08
N HIS A 89 6.89 27.97 -0.89
CA HIS A 89 7.32 29.10 -1.71
C HIS A 89 7.37 28.71 -3.19
N ALA A 90 7.13 29.69 -4.07
CA ALA A 90 7.34 29.49 -5.49
C ALA A 90 8.84 29.28 -5.77
N ALA A 91 9.17 28.31 -6.63
CA ALA A 91 10.54 28.08 -7.06
C ALA A 91 10.93 29.02 -8.21
N VAL A 92 9.96 29.48 -8.99
CA VAL A 92 10.16 30.36 -10.15
C VAL A 92 9.77 31.80 -9.80
N ASP A 93 10.71 32.73 -9.98
CA ASP A 93 10.57 34.18 -9.74
C ASP A 93 9.99 34.54 -8.36
N PRO A 94 10.56 34.02 -7.26
CA PRO A 94 10.02 34.21 -5.92
C PRO A 94 9.91 35.70 -5.56
N GLY A 95 8.77 36.09 -4.97
CA GLY A 95 8.48 37.48 -4.58
C GLY A 95 7.83 38.34 -5.66
N SER A 96 7.66 37.81 -6.88
CA SER A 96 6.89 38.46 -7.94
C SER A 96 5.38 38.35 -7.72
N GLU A 97 4.59 39.19 -8.40
CA GLU A 97 3.13 39.11 -8.37
C GLU A 97 2.64 37.72 -8.83
N GLY A 98 1.67 37.14 -8.12
CA GLY A 98 1.15 35.79 -8.41
C GLY A 98 2.09 34.64 -8.03
N ARG A 99 3.00 34.85 -7.05
CA ARG A 99 3.93 33.84 -6.52
C ARG A 99 3.83 33.68 -4.99
N THR A 100 2.66 33.97 -4.44
CA THR A 100 2.38 33.75 -3.02
C THR A 100 2.25 32.25 -2.71
N PRO A 101 2.37 31.82 -1.44
CA PRO A 101 2.11 30.44 -1.06
C PRO A 101 0.73 29.93 -1.50
N SER A 102 -0.28 30.81 -1.51
CA SER A 102 -1.63 30.48 -1.99
C SER A 102 -1.66 30.25 -3.51
N ASP A 103 -0.93 31.07 -4.29
CA ASP A 103 -0.82 30.86 -5.74
C ASP A 103 -0.16 29.51 -6.06
N VAL A 104 0.84 29.10 -5.27
CA VAL A 104 1.50 27.80 -5.38
C VAL A 104 0.53 26.66 -5.07
N MET A 105 -0.27 26.79 -4.00
CA MET A 105 -1.31 25.80 -3.68
C MET A 105 -2.32 25.67 -4.84
N ASP A 106 -2.79 26.79 -5.38
CA ASP A 106 -3.74 26.82 -6.50
C ASP A 106 -3.16 26.18 -7.77
N ASP A 107 -1.89 26.45 -8.10
CA ASP A 107 -1.19 25.82 -9.22
C ASP A 107 -1.06 24.30 -9.04
N ILE A 108 -0.75 23.84 -7.83
CA ILE A 108 -0.65 22.42 -7.53
C ILE A 108 -2.02 21.74 -7.62
N GLU A 109 -3.06 22.31 -6.99
CA GLU A 109 -4.42 21.75 -6.99
C GLU A 109 -4.94 21.55 -8.42
N ARG A 110 -4.74 22.55 -9.28
CA ARG A 110 -5.23 22.53 -10.67
C ARG A 110 -4.48 21.58 -11.59
N ASN A 111 -3.22 21.27 -11.28
CA ASN A 111 -2.34 20.54 -12.20
C ASN A 111 -1.89 19.16 -11.69
N ALA A 112 -2.14 18.80 -10.43
CA ALA A 112 -1.69 17.54 -9.84
C ALA A 112 -2.37 16.28 -10.42
N CYS A 113 -3.60 16.41 -10.92
CA CYS A 113 -4.41 15.31 -11.46
C CYS A 113 -4.87 15.65 -12.89
N PRO A 114 -4.01 15.51 -13.91
CA PRO A 114 -4.26 16.02 -15.26
C PRO A 114 -5.29 15.22 -16.07
N GLY A 115 -5.77 14.06 -15.58
CA GLY A 115 -6.66 13.18 -16.32
C GLY A 115 -7.14 11.97 -15.51
N ALA A 116 -7.63 10.95 -16.19
CA ALA A 116 -8.12 9.72 -15.57
C ALA A 116 -6.99 8.78 -15.11
N GLY A 117 -7.29 7.91 -14.13
CA GLY A 117 -6.43 6.79 -13.72
C GLY A 117 -6.19 6.69 -12.21
N GLY A 118 -5.62 5.57 -11.78
CA GLY A 118 -5.16 5.39 -10.39
C GLY A 118 -3.90 6.22 -10.09
N CYS A 119 -3.58 6.44 -8.82
CA CYS A 119 -2.47 7.32 -8.42
C CYS A 119 -1.12 6.90 -9.02
N GLY A 120 -0.37 7.85 -9.59
CA GLY A 120 0.79 7.62 -10.46
C GLY A 120 2.03 6.96 -9.83
N GLY A 121 2.21 7.06 -8.52
CA GLY A 121 3.31 6.42 -7.80
C GLY A 121 3.05 4.95 -7.52
N MET A 122 4.04 4.25 -6.94
CA MET A 122 3.93 2.89 -6.43
C MET A 122 3.16 2.84 -5.09
N TYR A 123 1.96 3.45 -5.10
CA TYR A 123 0.96 3.37 -4.03
C TYR A 123 0.18 2.06 -4.14
N THR A 124 -0.90 1.90 -3.36
CA THR A 124 -1.65 0.64 -3.33
C THR A 124 -2.18 0.26 -4.71
N ALA A 125 -2.72 1.21 -5.49
CA ALA A 125 -3.26 0.89 -6.80
C ALA A 125 -2.24 0.21 -7.74
N ASN A 126 -1.09 0.84 -7.95
CA ASN A 126 -0.02 0.29 -8.78
C ASN A 126 0.68 -0.92 -8.14
N THR A 127 0.78 -0.98 -6.81
CA THR A 127 1.29 -2.17 -6.12
C THR A 127 0.40 -3.38 -6.37
N MET A 128 -0.92 -3.23 -6.23
CA MET A 128 -1.85 -4.32 -6.44
C MET A 128 -1.96 -4.70 -7.90
N SER A 129 -2.00 -3.75 -8.84
CA SER A 129 -2.08 -4.06 -10.27
C SER A 129 -0.85 -4.84 -10.73
N THR A 130 0.37 -4.39 -10.39
CA THR A 130 1.61 -5.08 -10.75
C THR A 130 1.70 -6.46 -10.11
N ALA A 131 1.34 -6.58 -8.83
CA ALA A 131 1.30 -7.85 -8.14
C ALA A 131 0.32 -8.85 -8.78
N ILE A 132 -0.88 -8.39 -9.17
CA ILE A 132 -1.89 -9.24 -9.81
C ILE A 132 -1.49 -9.66 -11.23
N GLU A 133 -0.77 -8.81 -11.96
CA GLU A 133 -0.14 -9.21 -13.22
C GLU A 133 0.94 -10.29 -13.01
N ALA A 134 1.76 -10.17 -11.97
CA ALA A 134 2.75 -11.18 -11.60
C ALA A 134 2.13 -12.51 -11.14
N MET A 135 0.87 -12.49 -10.69
CA MET A 135 0.08 -13.68 -10.38
C MET A 135 -0.60 -14.30 -11.61
N GLY A 136 -0.55 -13.63 -12.76
CA GLY A 136 -1.12 -14.13 -14.02
C GLY A 136 -2.62 -13.90 -14.20
N LEU A 137 -3.27 -13.03 -13.41
CA LEU A 137 -4.71 -12.73 -13.54
C LEU A 137 -5.05 -11.57 -14.49
N CYS A 138 -4.04 -11.01 -15.15
CA CYS A 138 -4.16 -9.93 -16.13
C CYS A 138 -3.46 -10.29 -17.44
N LEU A 139 -3.81 -9.57 -18.50
CA LEU A 139 -2.99 -9.53 -19.70
C LEU A 139 -1.63 -8.86 -19.40
N PRO A 140 -0.51 -9.33 -20.01
CA PRO A 140 0.78 -8.68 -19.86
C PRO A 140 0.73 -7.19 -20.26
N GLY A 141 1.23 -6.33 -19.39
CA GLY A 141 1.23 -4.87 -19.54
C GLY A 141 0.03 -4.17 -18.91
N SER A 142 -1.01 -4.88 -18.46
CA SER A 142 -2.23 -4.30 -17.88
C SER A 142 -1.94 -3.31 -16.75
N SER A 143 -1.00 -3.68 -15.88
CA SER A 143 -0.64 -2.91 -14.69
C SER A 143 0.14 -1.62 -14.97
N SER A 144 0.84 -1.55 -16.11
CA SER A 144 1.68 -0.40 -16.47
C SER A 144 1.09 0.49 -17.55
N ASN A 145 0.13 0.01 -18.36
CA ASN A 145 -0.53 0.84 -19.38
C ASN A 145 -1.25 2.04 -18.73
N PRO A 146 -0.87 3.31 -19.04
CA PRO A 146 -1.58 4.49 -18.54
C PRO A 146 -3.05 4.48 -18.98
N ALA A 147 -3.93 5.04 -18.15
CA ALA A 147 -5.38 4.95 -18.34
C ALA A 147 -5.84 5.51 -19.70
N GLU A 148 -5.25 6.63 -20.12
CA GLU A 148 -5.58 7.31 -21.38
C GLU A 148 -4.66 6.89 -22.55
N SER A 149 -3.83 5.87 -22.36
CA SER A 149 -2.95 5.39 -23.43
C SER A 149 -3.73 4.56 -24.47
N PRO A 150 -3.37 4.63 -25.76
CA PRO A 150 -3.92 3.72 -26.76
C PRO A 150 -3.67 2.23 -26.44
N ALA A 151 -2.62 1.93 -25.67
CA ALA A 151 -2.33 0.57 -25.21
C ALA A 151 -3.44 0.00 -24.32
N LYS A 152 -4.04 0.84 -23.47
CA LYS A 152 -5.17 0.43 -22.61
C LYS A 152 -6.41 0.04 -23.43
N MET A 153 -6.74 0.80 -24.47
CA MET A 153 -7.88 0.44 -25.33
C MET A 153 -7.62 -0.84 -26.14
N ARG A 154 -6.41 -1.03 -26.67
CA ARG A 154 -6.02 -2.29 -27.34
C ARG A 154 -6.03 -3.51 -26.41
N GLU A 155 -5.83 -3.30 -25.11
CA GLU A 155 -5.97 -4.36 -24.11
C GLU A 155 -7.44 -4.74 -23.92
N CYS A 156 -8.34 -3.75 -23.80
CA CYS A 156 -9.78 -3.98 -23.69
C CYS A 156 -10.35 -4.74 -24.91
N GLU A 157 -9.85 -4.46 -26.12
CA GLU A 157 -10.23 -5.19 -27.35
C GLU A 157 -9.89 -6.69 -27.27
N LYS A 158 -8.84 -7.07 -26.54
CA LYS A 158 -8.41 -8.48 -26.37
C LYS A 158 -9.16 -9.21 -25.24
N ALA A 159 -10.00 -8.51 -24.49
CA ALA A 159 -10.66 -9.07 -23.31
C ALA A 159 -11.57 -10.26 -23.65
N ALA A 160 -12.32 -10.16 -24.75
CA ALA A 160 -13.24 -11.20 -25.21
C ALA A 160 -12.49 -12.49 -25.62
N ASP A 161 -11.40 -12.36 -26.39
CA ASP A 161 -10.58 -13.50 -26.80
C ASP A 161 -9.92 -14.17 -25.58
N THR A 162 -9.45 -13.36 -24.62
CA THR A 162 -8.79 -13.85 -23.42
C THR A 162 -9.76 -14.58 -22.49
N ILE A 163 -10.94 -14.02 -22.23
CA ILE A 163 -11.92 -14.69 -21.37
C ILE A 163 -12.43 -15.98 -22.02
N LYS A 164 -12.55 -16.01 -23.35
CA LYS A 164 -12.89 -17.22 -24.11
C LYS A 164 -11.86 -18.33 -23.87
N ILE A 165 -10.56 -18.01 -23.91
CA ILE A 165 -9.50 -18.98 -23.57
C ILE A 165 -9.70 -19.51 -22.16
N CYS A 166 -9.95 -18.63 -21.17
CA CYS A 166 -10.20 -19.07 -19.80
C CYS A 166 -11.42 -19.99 -19.69
N MET A 167 -12.47 -19.74 -20.45
CA MET A 167 -13.67 -20.60 -20.48
C MET A 167 -13.38 -21.96 -21.13
N GLU A 168 -12.77 -21.97 -22.32
CA GLU A 168 -12.46 -23.20 -23.07
C GLU A 168 -11.47 -24.11 -22.32
N GLN A 169 -10.48 -23.52 -21.64
CA GLN A 169 -9.47 -24.25 -20.88
C GLN A 169 -9.81 -24.41 -19.40
N ASN A 170 -10.98 -23.92 -18.97
CA ASN A 170 -11.41 -23.90 -17.57
C ASN A 170 -10.33 -23.29 -16.63
N ILE A 171 -9.73 -22.17 -17.02
CA ILE A 171 -8.78 -21.41 -16.19
C ILE A 171 -9.59 -20.58 -15.21
N THR A 172 -9.53 -20.94 -13.93
CA THR A 172 -10.25 -20.27 -12.85
C THR A 172 -9.29 -19.59 -11.87
N PRO A 173 -9.74 -18.56 -11.14
CA PRO A 173 -8.92 -17.84 -10.16
C PRO A 173 -8.12 -18.72 -9.21
N ARG A 174 -8.71 -19.77 -8.62
CA ARG A 174 -7.99 -20.65 -7.68
C ARG A 174 -6.90 -21.50 -8.34
N LYS A 175 -6.92 -21.67 -9.67
CA LYS A 175 -5.81 -22.31 -10.41
C LYS A 175 -4.64 -21.35 -10.64
N LEU A 176 -4.87 -20.04 -10.55
CA LEU A 176 -3.86 -18.99 -10.72
C LEU A 176 -3.37 -18.43 -9.38
N LEU A 177 -4.23 -18.40 -8.37
CA LEU A 177 -3.92 -17.97 -7.01
C LEU A 177 -3.34 -19.15 -6.24
N THR A 178 -2.02 -19.36 -6.36
CA THR A 178 -1.27 -20.42 -5.70
C THR A 178 -0.19 -19.81 -4.82
N LYS A 179 0.46 -20.62 -3.97
CA LYS A 179 1.58 -20.14 -3.15
C LYS A 179 2.67 -19.51 -4.01
N GLU A 180 3.00 -20.12 -5.13
CA GLU A 180 4.01 -19.66 -6.08
C GLU A 180 3.65 -18.33 -6.74
N SER A 181 2.37 -18.13 -7.10
CA SER A 181 1.96 -16.86 -7.70
C SER A 181 1.94 -15.73 -6.66
N PHE A 182 1.54 -16.01 -5.41
CA PHE A 182 1.71 -15.06 -4.30
C PHE A 182 3.19 -14.77 -4.00
N GLU A 183 4.09 -15.75 -4.13
CA GLU A 183 5.54 -15.50 -4.01
C GLU A 183 6.03 -14.55 -5.12
N ASN A 184 5.62 -14.76 -6.39
CA ASN A 184 5.92 -13.82 -7.48
C ASN A 184 5.41 -12.40 -7.18
N ALA A 185 4.19 -12.29 -6.66
CA ALA A 185 3.60 -11.01 -6.28
C ALA A 185 4.41 -10.29 -5.18
N LEU A 186 4.83 -11.03 -4.16
CA LEU A 186 5.67 -10.49 -3.08
C LEU A 186 7.04 -10.08 -3.60
N VAL A 187 7.69 -10.87 -4.45
CA VAL A 187 8.98 -10.55 -5.07
C VAL A 187 8.89 -9.24 -5.84
N LEU A 188 7.89 -9.11 -6.72
CA LEU A 188 7.71 -7.89 -7.50
C LEU A 188 7.41 -6.68 -6.60
N THR A 189 6.59 -6.88 -5.56
CA THR A 189 6.27 -5.83 -4.57
C THR A 189 7.54 -5.31 -3.88
N MET A 190 8.44 -6.19 -3.44
CA MET A 190 9.72 -5.80 -2.81
C MET A 190 10.65 -5.10 -3.80
N ALA A 191 10.80 -5.64 -5.00
CA ALA A 191 11.65 -5.08 -6.04
C ALA A 191 11.20 -3.66 -6.42
N LEU A 192 9.88 -3.41 -6.49
CA LEU A 192 9.30 -2.14 -6.91
C LEU A 192 9.06 -1.12 -5.78
N GLY A 193 9.27 -1.48 -4.51
CA GLY A 193 9.04 -0.54 -3.40
C GLY A 193 7.56 -0.34 -3.04
N GLY A 194 6.74 -1.38 -3.22
CA GLY A 194 5.28 -1.35 -3.09
C GLY A 194 4.71 -0.92 -1.72
N SER A 195 3.41 -0.67 -1.70
CA SER A 195 2.69 -0.19 -0.52
C SER A 195 2.61 -1.22 0.62
N THR A 196 2.68 -0.77 1.87
CA THR A 196 2.41 -1.58 3.06
C THR A 196 0.97 -2.13 3.07
N ASN A 197 0.02 -1.41 2.46
CA ASN A 197 -1.36 -1.89 2.25
C ASN A 197 -1.39 -3.20 1.45
N GLY A 198 -0.38 -3.46 0.61
CA GLY A 198 -0.23 -4.72 -0.12
C GLY A 198 -0.28 -5.92 0.83
N VAL A 199 0.34 -5.84 2.00
CA VAL A 199 0.32 -6.91 3.02
C VAL A 199 -1.11 -7.32 3.38
N LEU A 200 -1.97 -6.35 3.73
CA LEU A 200 -3.38 -6.62 4.07
C LEU A 200 -4.13 -7.28 2.92
N HIS A 201 -3.84 -6.86 1.69
CA HIS A 201 -4.52 -7.33 0.50
C HIS A 201 -4.04 -8.72 0.07
N PHE A 202 -2.75 -9.02 0.15
CA PHE A 202 -2.20 -10.35 -0.11
C PHE A 202 -2.78 -11.38 0.85
N LEU A 203 -2.78 -11.07 2.15
CA LEU A 203 -3.34 -11.97 3.17
C LEU A 203 -4.83 -12.24 2.94
N ALA A 204 -5.60 -11.19 2.60
CA ALA A 204 -7.02 -11.36 2.32
C ALA A 204 -7.27 -12.19 1.06
N MET A 205 -6.61 -11.86 -0.07
CA MET A 205 -6.76 -12.62 -1.31
C MET A 205 -6.32 -14.07 -1.16
N ALA A 206 -5.20 -14.33 -0.46
CA ALA A 206 -4.70 -15.68 -0.25
C ALA A 206 -5.67 -16.51 0.59
N ARG A 207 -6.16 -15.96 1.70
CA ARG A 207 -7.13 -16.65 2.55
C ARG A 207 -8.45 -16.92 1.83
N THR A 208 -8.97 -15.95 1.06
CA THR A 208 -10.17 -16.16 0.24
C THR A 208 -9.96 -17.25 -0.84
N ALA A 209 -8.74 -17.38 -1.36
CA ALA A 209 -8.36 -18.43 -2.30
C ALA A 209 -7.94 -19.76 -1.63
N GLU A 210 -8.04 -19.86 -0.29
CA GLU A 210 -7.63 -21.02 0.50
C GLU A 210 -6.12 -21.35 0.36
N VAL A 211 -5.30 -20.32 0.17
CA VAL A 211 -3.83 -20.41 0.12
C VAL A 211 -3.25 -19.98 1.48
N ASP A 212 -2.38 -20.82 2.04
CA ASP A 212 -1.66 -20.49 3.27
C ASP A 212 -0.58 -19.43 3.00
N LEU A 213 -0.88 -18.19 3.38
CA LEU A 213 0.03 -17.05 3.34
C LEU A 213 -0.06 -16.30 4.67
N THR A 214 1.10 -16.07 5.28
CA THR A 214 1.21 -15.39 6.57
C THR A 214 2.07 -14.13 6.45
N ILE A 215 2.05 -13.28 7.48
CA ILE A 215 2.99 -12.15 7.55
C ILE A 215 4.46 -12.62 7.56
N ASP A 216 4.75 -13.82 8.08
CA ASP A 216 6.12 -14.32 8.14
C ASP A 216 6.66 -14.66 6.73
N ASP A 217 5.79 -15.02 5.78
CA ASP A 217 6.16 -15.16 4.37
C ASP A 217 6.64 -13.84 3.76
N ILE A 218 6.01 -12.73 4.16
CA ILE A 218 6.35 -11.40 3.67
C ILE A 218 7.75 -11.02 4.16
N GLN A 219 8.07 -11.31 5.42
CA GLN A 219 9.42 -11.11 5.95
C GLN A 219 10.45 -12.02 5.27
N ARG A 220 10.11 -13.30 5.05
CA ARG A 220 10.98 -14.25 4.35
C ARG A 220 11.35 -13.78 2.95
N VAL A 221 10.38 -13.24 2.19
CA VAL A 221 10.64 -12.67 0.86
C VAL A 221 11.42 -11.35 0.98
N SER A 222 11.05 -10.47 1.91
CA SER A 222 11.76 -9.20 2.15
C SER A 222 13.25 -9.40 2.47
N ASN A 223 13.60 -10.44 3.23
CA ASN A 223 14.99 -10.76 3.55
C ASN A 223 15.83 -11.14 2.31
N LYS A 224 15.19 -11.63 1.23
CA LYS A 224 15.88 -12.17 0.05
C LYS A 224 15.89 -11.21 -1.13
N ILE A 225 14.86 -10.38 -1.26
CA ILE A 225 14.63 -9.59 -2.47
C ILE A 225 15.09 -8.15 -2.25
N PRO A 226 16.06 -7.64 -3.02
CA PRO A 226 16.49 -6.26 -2.92
C PRO A 226 15.40 -5.30 -3.41
N PHE A 227 15.40 -4.09 -2.86
CA PHE A 227 14.61 -2.98 -3.39
C PHE A 227 15.36 -2.29 -4.54
N LEU A 228 14.77 -2.29 -5.75
CA LEU A 228 15.44 -1.92 -6.99
C LEU A 228 14.89 -0.64 -7.64
N ALA A 229 13.59 -0.39 -7.53
CA ALA A 229 12.94 0.64 -8.32
C ALA A 229 13.01 2.03 -7.69
N ASN A 230 13.52 3.01 -8.45
CA ASN A 230 13.50 4.42 -8.13
C ASN A 230 12.12 5.05 -8.42
N LEU A 231 11.05 4.45 -7.87
CA LEU A 231 9.68 4.91 -8.07
C LEU A 231 9.15 5.65 -6.84
N ALA A 232 8.45 6.76 -7.07
CA ALA A 232 7.71 7.48 -6.05
C ALA A 232 6.78 6.52 -5.31
N PRO A 233 6.62 6.64 -3.98
CA PRO A 233 7.12 7.74 -3.15
C PRO A 233 8.53 7.56 -2.58
N SER A 234 9.19 6.44 -2.84
CA SER A 234 10.56 6.19 -2.32
C SER A 234 11.65 6.74 -3.24
N GLY A 235 11.32 6.91 -4.51
CA GLY A 235 12.14 7.44 -5.58
C GLY A 235 11.49 8.58 -6.35
N GLU A 236 12.01 8.86 -7.54
CA GLU A 236 11.71 10.07 -8.31
C GLU A 236 10.74 9.86 -9.48
N TYR A 237 10.66 8.63 -9.99
CA TYR A 237 9.90 8.29 -11.20
C TYR A 237 8.49 7.75 -10.88
N TYR A 238 7.61 7.72 -11.88
CA TYR A 238 6.24 7.25 -11.78
C TYR A 238 5.97 6.02 -12.65
N MET A 239 4.79 5.42 -12.52
CA MET A 239 4.40 4.27 -13.34
C MET A 239 4.38 4.60 -14.84
N GLU A 240 4.05 5.84 -15.21
CA GLU A 240 4.14 6.32 -16.61
C GLU A 240 5.59 6.24 -17.14
N ASP A 241 6.59 6.59 -16.31
CA ASP A 241 7.99 6.49 -16.71
C ASP A 241 8.43 5.01 -16.84
N LEU A 242 7.90 4.12 -15.98
CA LEU A 242 8.15 2.69 -16.10
C LEU A 242 7.55 2.12 -17.40
N TYR A 243 6.35 2.56 -17.78
CA TYR A 243 5.72 2.19 -19.05
C TYR A 243 6.60 2.54 -20.25
N ASP A 244 7.21 3.74 -20.25
CA ASP A 244 8.06 4.21 -21.34
C ASP A 244 9.33 3.37 -21.56
N ILE A 245 9.82 2.69 -20.50
CA ILE A 245 10.99 1.79 -20.58
C ILE A 245 10.62 0.31 -20.70
N GLY A 246 9.36 -0.01 -21.02
CA GLY A 246 8.88 -1.36 -21.30
C GLY A 246 7.94 -1.97 -20.26
N GLY A 247 7.56 -1.20 -19.24
CA GLY A 247 6.51 -1.55 -18.28
C GLY A 247 6.81 -2.75 -17.38
N THR A 248 5.76 -3.20 -16.68
CA THR A 248 5.81 -4.38 -15.80
C THR A 248 6.33 -5.65 -16.50
N PRO A 249 5.97 -5.94 -17.77
CA PRO A 249 6.49 -7.10 -18.48
C PRO A 249 8.02 -7.15 -18.55
N SER A 250 8.67 -6.01 -18.79
CA SER A 250 10.13 -5.92 -18.90
C SER A 250 10.81 -6.15 -17.55
N VAL A 251 10.19 -5.68 -16.45
CA VAL A 251 10.65 -5.95 -15.08
C VAL A 251 10.51 -7.43 -14.73
N LEU A 252 9.36 -8.03 -15.03
CA LEU A 252 9.13 -9.46 -14.80
C LEU A 252 10.13 -10.31 -15.58
N LYS A 253 10.41 -9.96 -16.84
CA LYS A 253 11.41 -10.62 -17.68
C LYS A 253 12.81 -10.57 -17.05
N TYR A 254 13.20 -9.41 -16.53
CA TYR A 254 14.47 -9.22 -15.82
C TYR A 254 14.55 -10.08 -14.55
N LEU A 255 13.51 -10.11 -13.73
CA LEU A 255 13.48 -10.87 -12.48
C LEU A 255 13.39 -12.39 -12.70
N ILE A 256 12.73 -12.84 -13.79
CA ILE A 256 12.75 -14.25 -14.21
C ILE A 256 14.15 -14.66 -14.66
N ALA A 257 14.82 -13.83 -15.47
CA ALA A 257 16.20 -14.11 -15.90
C ALA A 257 17.18 -14.17 -14.72
N ALA A 258 16.91 -13.42 -13.65
CA ALA A 258 17.66 -13.47 -12.40
C ALA A 258 17.28 -14.65 -11.48
N GLY A 259 16.31 -15.48 -11.86
CA GLY A 259 15.83 -16.60 -11.04
C GLY A 259 15.06 -16.19 -9.78
N LEU A 260 14.56 -14.95 -9.70
CA LEU A 260 13.83 -14.42 -8.55
C LEU A 260 12.30 -14.59 -8.69
N ILE A 261 11.80 -14.66 -9.92
CA ILE A 261 10.38 -14.91 -10.22
C ILE A 261 10.23 -16.25 -10.93
N ASN A 262 9.25 -17.04 -10.50
CA ASN A 262 8.87 -18.27 -11.16
C ASN A 262 8.05 -17.97 -12.42
N GLY A 263 8.70 -18.05 -13.59
CA GLY A 263 8.06 -17.84 -14.88
C GLY A 263 7.16 -18.99 -15.36
N ALA A 264 7.17 -20.15 -14.70
CA ALA A 264 6.43 -21.33 -15.14
C ALA A 264 4.95 -21.35 -14.70
N ILE A 265 4.51 -20.38 -13.90
CA ILE A 265 3.10 -20.31 -13.47
C ILE A 265 2.17 -20.09 -14.67
N PRO A 266 0.96 -20.68 -14.70
CA PRO A 266 -0.04 -20.39 -15.72
C PRO A 266 -0.59 -18.96 -15.59
N THR A 267 -1.16 -18.44 -16.67
CA THR A 267 -1.85 -17.13 -16.67
C THR A 267 -3.20 -17.22 -17.41
N VAL A 268 -3.98 -16.13 -17.35
CA VAL A 268 -5.24 -15.96 -18.11
C VAL A 268 -5.10 -16.10 -19.63
N THR A 269 -3.88 -16.09 -20.18
CA THR A 269 -3.67 -16.28 -21.63
C THR A 269 -3.61 -17.74 -22.06
N GLY A 270 -3.67 -18.69 -21.10
CA GLY A 270 -3.43 -20.11 -21.35
C GLY A 270 -1.96 -20.46 -21.58
N LYS A 271 -1.05 -19.49 -21.41
CA LYS A 271 0.40 -19.67 -21.46
C LYS A 271 1.01 -19.46 -20.08
N THR A 272 2.26 -19.88 -19.92
CA THR A 272 3.05 -19.55 -18.73
C THR A 272 3.41 -18.06 -18.69
N LEU A 273 3.74 -17.55 -17.51
CA LEU A 273 4.21 -16.17 -17.35
C LEU A 273 5.43 -15.88 -18.24
N ALA A 274 6.41 -16.78 -18.29
CA ALA A 274 7.61 -16.61 -19.11
C ALA A 274 7.31 -16.55 -20.61
N GLU A 275 6.45 -17.45 -21.12
CA GLU A 275 6.06 -17.47 -22.54
C GLU A 275 5.39 -16.17 -22.98
N ASN A 276 4.56 -15.59 -22.11
CA ASN A 276 3.91 -14.32 -22.37
C ASN A 276 4.90 -13.13 -22.49
N LEU A 277 6.06 -13.23 -21.87
CA LEU A 277 7.05 -12.16 -21.78
C LEU A 277 8.12 -12.22 -22.87
N VAL A 278 8.18 -13.30 -23.66
CA VAL A 278 9.18 -13.48 -24.73
C VAL A 278 9.17 -12.31 -25.71
N SER A 279 7.99 -11.86 -26.14
CA SER A 279 7.81 -10.80 -27.13
C SER A 279 8.01 -9.38 -26.58
N PHE A 280 8.10 -9.21 -25.26
CA PHE A 280 8.34 -7.91 -24.66
C PHE A 280 9.84 -7.57 -24.70
N PRO A 281 10.21 -6.29 -24.86
CA PRO A 281 11.60 -5.88 -24.82
C PRO A 281 12.22 -6.19 -23.45
N SER A 282 13.53 -6.31 -23.41
CA SER A 282 14.26 -6.19 -22.13
C SER A 282 14.28 -4.71 -21.73
N LEU A 283 14.49 -4.44 -20.44
CA LEU A 283 14.73 -3.07 -19.97
C LEU A 283 15.93 -2.47 -20.74
N PRO A 284 15.85 -1.20 -21.20
CA PRO A 284 16.99 -0.50 -21.80
C PRO A 284 18.21 -0.54 -20.88
N GLN A 285 19.42 -0.55 -21.43
CA GLN A 285 20.63 -0.65 -20.60
C GLN A 285 20.97 0.63 -19.83
N ASP A 286 20.53 1.77 -20.35
CA ASP A 286 20.81 3.13 -19.87
C ASP A 286 19.70 3.71 -18.97
N GLN A 287 18.58 3.01 -18.83
CA GLN A 287 17.50 3.43 -17.92
C GLN A 287 17.97 3.41 -16.45
N VAL A 288 17.43 4.33 -15.65
CA VAL A 288 17.83 4.55 -14.24
C VAL A 288 16.71 4.24 -13.24
N ILE A 289 15.56 3.77 -13.72
CA ILE A 289 14.35 3.51 -12.92
C ILE A 289 14.50 2.19 -12.16
N ILE A 290 14.92 1.11 -12.82
CA ILE A 290 15.11 -0.22 -12.22
C ILE A 290 16.61 -0.46 -12.05
N ARG A 291 17.11 -0.40 -10.82
CA ARG A 291 18.53 -0.62 -10.57
C ARG A 291 18.96 -2.08 -10.79
N PRO A 292 20.22 -2.32 -11.20
CA PRO A 292 20.75 -3.67 -11.31
C PRO A 292 20.88 -4.34 -9.93
N LEU A 293 20.81 -5.67 -9.88
CA LEU A 293 20.95 -6.45 -8.63
C LEU A 293 22.30 -6.22 -7.92
N SER A 294 23.34 -5.84 -8.66
CA SER A 294 24.66 -5.50 -8.13
C SER A 294 24.71 -4.12 -7.44
N ASN A 295 23.73 -3.25 -7.69
CA ASN A 295 23.66 -1.91 -7.09
C ASN A 295 22.21 -1.55 -6.72
N PRO A 296 21.58 -2.31 -5.80
CA PRO A 296 20.20 -2.06 -5.41
C PRO A 296 20.08 -0.77 -4.59
N ILE A 297 18.86 -0.23 -4.44
CA ILE A 297 18.60 0.89 -3.53
C ILE A 297 18.78 0.41 -2.07
N LYS A 298 18.28 -0.80 -1.77
CA LYS A 298 18.49 -1.49 -0.50
C LYS A 298 18.70 -2.98 -0.79
N SER A 299 19.67 -3.60 -0.11
CA SER A 299 20.02 -5.02 -0.30
C SER A 299 18.91 -5.98 0.14
N SER A 300 17.98 -5.52 0.98
CA SER A 300 16.76 -6.23 1.36
C SER A 300 15.52 -5.46 0.90
N GLY A 301 14.36 -6.06 1.07
CA GLY A 301 13.08 -5.42 0.85
C GLY A 301 12.84 -4.26 1.81
N HIS A 302 11.98 -3.34 1.39
CA HIS A 302 11.56 -2.18 2.17
C HIS A 302 10.47 -2.50 3.19
N LEU A 303 9.61 -3.50 2.94
CA LEU A 303 8.62 -3.93 3.92
C LEU A 303 9.28 -4.77 5.02
N GLN A 304 9.02 -4.43 6.28
CA GLN A 304 9.51 -5.18 7.43
C GLN A 304 8.34 -5.54 8.34
N ILE A 305 8.32 -6.77 8.82
CA ILE A 305 7.34 -7.28 9.77
C ILE A 305 7.97 -7.19 11.15
N LEU A 306 7.42 -6.32 11.99
CA LEU A 306 7.92 -6.10 13.34
C LEU A 306 7.06 -6.87 14.33
N ARG A 307 7.70 -7.49 15.34
CA ARG A 307 7.03 -8.11 16.49
C ARG A 307 7.56 -7.52 17.79
N GLY A 308 6.92 -7.79 18.92
CA GLY A 308 7.42 -7.35 20.22
C GLY A 308 6.29 -7.12 21.19
N ASN A 309 6.59 -6.55 22.35
CA ASN A 309 5.59 -6.38 23.40
C ASN A 309 4.46 -5.40 23.01
N ILE A 310 4.68 -4.48 22.06
CA ILE A 310 3.62 -3.60 21.52
C ILE A 310 2.77 -4.33 20.46
N ALA A 311 3.41 -5.15 19.61
CA ALA A 311 2.78 -5.80 18.46
C ALA A 311 3.01 -7.33 18.48
N PRO A 312 2.41 -8.08 19.42
CA PRO A 312 2.64 -9.53 19.52
C PRO A 312 2.09 -10.29 18.31
N GLY A 313 0.99 -9.83 17.70
CA GLY A 313 0.44 -10.37 16.45
C GLY A 313 1.20 -9.92 15.19
N GLY A 314 2.12 -8.96 15.34
CA GLY A 314 2.89 -8.36 14.26
C GLY A 314 2.43 -6.94 13.89
N ALA A 315 3.30 -6.24 13.19
CA ALA A 315 3.08 -4.92 12.60
C ALA A 315 3.84 -4.82 11.28
N VAL A 316 3.46 -3.90 10.41
CA VAL A 316 4.09 -3.70 9.10
C VAL A 316 4.74 -2.33 9.06
N ALA A 317 6.05 -2.30 8.79
CA ALA A 317 6.81 -1.09 8.61
C ALA A 317 7.32 -0.96 7.17
N LYS A 318 7.42 0.29 6.68
CA LYS A 318 8.17 0.60 5.46
C LYS A 318 9.50 1.22 5.89
N ILE A 319 10.60 0.49 5.67
CA ILE A 319 11.95 0.88 6.07
C ILE A 319 12.85 0.86 4.83
N THR A 320 13.11 2.05 4.27
CA THR A 320 13.89 2.19 3.01
C THR A 320 15.39 2.14 3.22
N GLY A 321 15.84 2.33 4.46
CA GLY A 321 17.24 2.36 4.88
C GLY A 321 17.85 3.76 4.94
N LYS A 322 17.21 4.76 4.31
CA LYS A 322 17.64 6.18 4.37
C LYS A 322 17.49 6.76 5.78
N GLU A 323 16.50 6.26 6.52
CA GLU A 323 16.17 6.64 7.89
C GLU A 323 17.06 5.97 8.95
N GLY A 324 17.90 5.00 8.56
CA GLY A 324 18.60 4.12 9.48
C GLY A 324 17.84 2.81 9.73
N LEU A 325 18.35 1.99 10.65
CA LEU A 325 17.77 0.67 10.96
C LEU A 325 17.13 0.60 12.36
N GLU A 326 17.34 1.61 13.21
CA GLU A 326 16.82 1.64 14.57
C GLU A 326 16.40 3.07 14.93
N PHE A 327 15.29 3.18 15.67
CA PHE A 327 14.78 4.43 16.19
C PHE A 327 14.26 4.20 17.61
N THR A 328 14.79 4.97 18.57
CA THR A 328 14.33 4.94 19.97
C THR A 328 13.98 6.35 20.39
N GLY A 329 12.81 6.52 21.02
CA GLY A 329 12.31 7.81 21.47
C GLY A 329 11.18 7.69 22.49
N ALA A 330 10.89 8.78 23.18
CA ALA A 330 9.78 8.85 24.12
C ALA A 330 8.44 8.81 23.37
N ALA A 331 7.49 8.03 23.87
CA ALA A 331 6.17 7.93 23.30
C ALA A 331 5.40 9.25 23.47
N ARG A 332 4.69 9.64 22.42
CA ARG A 332 3.64 10.66 22.49
C ARG A 332 2.36 10.10 21.89
N VAL A 333 1.32 9.99 22.70
CA VAL A 333 0.16 9.14 22.43
C VAL A 333 -1.06 9.98 22.05
N PHE A 334 -1.72 9.58 20.97
CA PHE A 334 -2.96 10.15 20.49
C PHE A 334 -3.99 9.03 20.28
N ASP A 335 -5.22 9.26 20.74
CA ASP A 335 -6.30 8.27 20.64
C ASP A 335 -7.03 8.33 19.30
N LYS A 336 -6.77 9.36 18.48
CA LYS A 336 -7.33 9.55 17.15
C LYS A 336 -6.43 10.42 16.26
N GLU A 337 -6.48 10.18 14.96
CA GLU A 337 -5.71 10.92 13.95
C GLU A 337 -5.90 12.44 14.06
N HIS A 338 -7.15 12.90 14.19
CA HIS A 338 -7.44 14.34 14.26
C HIS A 338 -6.81 15.06 15.47
N GLN A 339 -6.46 14.33 16.54
CA GLN A 339 -5.76 14.89 17.69
C GLN A 339 -4.29 15.14 17.36
N LEU A 340 -3.66 14.21 16.62
CA LEU A 340 -2.31 14.40 16.08
C LEU A 340 -2.29 15.53 15.05
N ASP A 341 -3.25 15.57 14.12
CA ASP A 341 -3.36 16.66 13.14
C ASP A 341 -3.44 18.03 13.84
N ALA A 342 -4.27 18.14 14.88
CA ALA A 342 -4.38 19.38 15.67
C ALA A 342 -3.07 19.75 16.37
N ALA A 343 -2.36 18.77 16.93
CA ALA A 343 -1.07 18.99 17.58
C ALA A 343 0.02 19.42 16.59
N LEU A 344 0.05 18.82 15.39
CA LEU A 344 0.95 19.22 14.31
C LEU A 344 0.63 20.64 13.83
N ASN A 345 -0.63 20.94 13.54
CA ASN A 345 -1.02 22.28 13.08
C ASN A 345 -0.72 23.38 14.11
N ALA A 346 -0.75 23.05 15.40
CA ALA A 346 -0.38 23.96 16.48
C ALA A 346 1.14 24.05 16.73
N GLY A 347 1.97 23.32 15.98
CA GLY A 347 3.42 23.25 16.21
C GLY A 347 3.79 22.62 17.56
N ALA A 348 2.90 21.81 18.13
CA ALA A 348 3.04 21.29 19.50
C ALA A 348 3.93 20.04 19.60
N ILE A 349 4.45 19.53 18.47
CA ILE A 349 5.39 18.40 18.43
C ILE A 349 6.83 18.94 18.59
N PRO A 350 7.55 18.57 19.67
CA PRO A 350 8.88 19.08 19.95
C PRO A 350 9.90 18.74 18.86
N ARG A 351 10.82 19.68 18.67
CA ARG A 351 12.06 19.47 17.92
C ARG A 351 13.16 19.10 18.91
N GLY A 352 14.09 18.25 18.51
CA GLY A 352 15.22 17.82 19.33
C GLY A 352 15.17 16.32 19.56
N ASP A 353 14.84 15.90 20.78
CA ASP A 353 14.81 14.50 21.18
C ASP A 353 13.90 13.66 20.27
N ASN A 354 14.26 12.38 20.13
CA ASN A 354 13.48 11.44 19.34
C ASN A 354 12.12 11.18 20.00
N ILE A 355 11.06 11.27 19.21
CA ILE A 355 9.67 11.04 19.65
C ILE A 355 9.08 9.92 18.81
N VAL A 356 8.45 8.96 19.48
CA VAL A 356 7.63 7.95 18.81
C VAL A 356 6.16 8.34 18.98
N ILE A 357 5.56 8.86 17.92
CA ILE A 357 4.15 9.23 17.92
C ILE A 357 3.33 7.95 17.77
N ILE A 358 2.51 7.66 18.79
CA ILE A 358 1.58 6.53 18.80
C ILE A 358 0.18 7.05 18.50
N VAL A 359 -0.42 6.64 17.37
CA VAL A 359 -1.83 6.92 17.07
C VAL A 359 -2.61 5.62 17.20
N ARG A 360 -3.42 5.50 18.24
CA ARG A 360 -4.18 4.27 18.55
C ARG A 360 -5.67 4.43 18.29
N TYR A 361 -6.41 3.32 18.36
CA TYR A 361 -7.84 3.24 18.03
C TYR A 361 -8.15 3.65 16.59
N GLU A 362 -7.21 3.47 15.67
CA GLU A 362 -7.43 3.65 14.22
C GLU A 362 -7.37 2.31 13.48
N GLY A 363 -7.38 1.19 14.20
CA GLY A 363 -7.46 -0.16 13.63
C GLY A 363 -8.81 -0.52 12.98
N PRO A 364 -8.97 -1.77 12.51
CA PRO A 364 -10.21 -2.26 11.88
C PRO A 364 -11.48 -1.95 12.68
N LYS A 365 -11.50 -2.25 13.99
CA LYS A 365 -12.64 -2.00 14.87
C LYS A 365 -12.60 -0.63 15.52
N GLY A 366 -11.41 -0.09 15.81
CA GLY A 366 -11.21 1.16 16.53
C GLY A 366 -11.53 2.40 15.72
N GLY A 367 -11.13 2.42 14.44
CA GLY A 367 -11.41 3.52 13.51
C GLY A 367 -12.92 3.81 13.47
N PRO A 368 -13.78 2.79 13.27
CA PRO A 368 -13.60 1.58 12.46
C PRO A 368 -13.28 1.84 10.99
N GLY A 369 -12.87 0.79 10.29
CA GLY A 369 -12.53 0.80 8.86
C GLY A 369 -11.05 1.03 8.57
N MET A 370 -10.21 0.96 9.61
CA MET A 370 -8.75 1.08 9.52
C MET A 370 -8.30 2.25 8.61
N PRO A 371 -8.68 3.51 8.93
CA PRO A 371 -8.40 4.65 8.06
C PRO A 371 -6.90 4.80 7.77
N GLU A 372 -6.63 5.33 6.58
CA GLU A 372 -5.28 5.64 6.13
C GLU A 372 -4.95 7.09 6.51
N GLN A 373 -3.89 7.25 7.29
CA GLN A 373 -3.43 8.53 7.78
C GLN A 373 -2.42 9.13 6.80
N LEU A 374 -2.76 10.29 6.24
CA LEU A 374 -1.97 10.96 5.20
C LEU A 374 -1.67 12.43 5.54
N LYS A 375 -2.54 13.08 6.31
CA LYS A 375 -2.34 14.47 6.73
C LYS A 375 -1.17 14.60 7.69
N ALA A 376 -1.13 13.75 8.70
CA ALA A 376 -0.07 13.76 9.70
C ALA A 376 1.32 13.58 9.09
N SER A 377 1.51 12.63 8.16
CA SER A 377 2.81 12.40 7.55
C SER A 377 3.24 13.56 6.64
N ALA A 378 2.31 14.14 5.88
CA ALA A 378 2.59 15.32 5.08
C ALA A 378 2.91 16.56 5.94
N ALA A 379 2.19 16.76 7.05
CA ALA A 379 2.47 17.83 8.00
C ALA A 379 3.82 17.67 8.68
N ILE A 380 4.23 16.44 9.05
CA ILE A 380 5.57 16.14 9.59
C ILE A 380 6.65 16.48 8.56
N MET A 381 6.45 16.12 7.30
CA MET A 381 7.37 16.45 6.21
C MET A 381 7.46 17.97 5.98
N GLY A 382 6.33 18.67 5.89
CA GLY A 382 6.28 20.14 5.77
C GLY A 382 6.93 20.84 6.98
N ALA A 383 6.72 20.31 8.17
CA ALA A 383 7.38 20.78 9.40
C ALA A 383 8.90 20.54 9.38
N GLY A 384 9.41 19.66 8.51
CA GLY A 384 10.81 19.23 8.48
C GLY A 384 11.22 18.52 9.77
N LEU A 385 10.32 17.72 10.34
CA LEU A 385 10.59 16.95 11.55
C LEU A 385 11.28 15.63 11.19
N THR A 386 12.54 15.49 11.60
CA THR A 386 13.36 14.28 11.37
C THR A 386 13.53 13.43 12.63
N ASN A 387 13.14 13.96 13.80
CA ASN A 387 13.21 13.32 15.11
C ASN A 387 11.92 12.57 15.47
N VAL A 388 11.10 12.16 14.49
CA VAL A 388 9.78 11.58 14.71
C VAL A 388 9.65 10.23 13.99
N ALA A 389 9.16 9.24 14.72
CA ALA A 389 8.63 7.99 14.17
C ALA A 389 7.12 7.92 14.39
N LEU A 390 6.42 7.17 13.52
CA LEU A 390 4.97 7.01 13.54
C LEU A 390 4.60 5.54 13.76
N VAL A 391 3.73 5.26 14.73
CA VAL A 391 3.21 3.92 15.01
C VAL A 391 1.69 3.98 15.16
N THR A 392 0.98 3.08 14.48
CA THR A 392 -0.47 3.01 14.58
C THR A 392 -1.01 1.59 14.44
N ASP A 393 -2.16 1.33 15.08
CA ASP A 393 -3.00 0.16 14.78
C ASP A 393 -3.82 0.32 13.50
N GLY A 394 -3.87 1.54 12.93
CA GLY A 394 -4.42 1.85 11.61
C GLY A 394 -3.42 1.65 10.46
N ARG A 395 -3.52 2.51 9.44
CA ARG A 395 -2.63 2.49 8.25
C ARG A 395 -2.02 3.86 8.03
N TYR A 396 -0.77 3.90 7.57
CA TYR A 396 -0.17 5.12 7.02
C TYR A 396 -0.09 5.02 5.51
N SER A 397 -0.26 6.16 4.83
CA SER A 397 -0.10 6.19 3.38
C SER A 397 1.36 6.02 2.98
N GLY A 398 1.58 5.31 1.88
CA GLY A 398 2.91 5.02 1.35
C GLY A 398 3.74 6.26 1.02
N ALA A 399 3.12 7.45 0.88
CA ALA A 399 3.73 8.75 0.56
C ALA A 399 4.66 9.35 1.63
N SER A 400 5.03 8.57 2.64
CA SER A 400 5.61 9.10 3.87
C SER A 400 7.07 8.65 4.03
N HIS A 401 7.94 9.51 4.57
CA HIS A 401 9.35 9.21 4.82
C HIS A 401 9.62 8.99 6.33
N GLY A 402 10.56 8.10 6.66
CA GLY A 402 10.96 7.81 8.04
C GLY A 402 10.44 6.47 8.58
N PHE A 403 10.59 6.25 9.89
CA PHE A 403 10.10 5.05 10.56
C PHE A 403 8.59 5.09 10.72
N ILE A 404 7.90 4.35 9.86
CA ILE A 404 6.44 4.35 9.80
C ILE A 404 5.95 2.92 9.93
N VAL A 405 5.26 2.68 11.04
CA VAL A 405 4.75 1.38 11.44
C VAL A 405 3.23 1.46 11.50
N GLY A 406 2.56 0.64 10.69
CA GLY A 406 1.11 0.46 10.74
C GLY A 406 0.75 -0.98 11.10
N HIS A 407 -0.55 -1.25 11.11
CA HIS A 407 -1.09 -2.60 11.23
C HIS A 407 -0.68 -3.28 12.55
N VAL A 408 -0.50 -2.53 13.63
CA VAL A 408 -0.17 -3.13 14.93
C VAL A 408 -1.31 -4.04 15.38
N VAL A 409 -0.97 -5.32 15.60
CA VAL A 409 -1.91 -6.36 16.06
C VAL A 409 -1.48 -6.90 17.43
N PRO A 410 -2.42 -7.05 18.39
CA PRO A 410 -3.83 -6.64 18.31
C PRO A 410 -4.00 -5.11 18.33
N GLU A 411 -5.07 -4.61 17.72
CA GLU A 411 -5.40 -3.18 17.74
C GLU A 411 -5.82 -2.71 19.15
N ALA A 412 -5.78 -1.40 19.41
CA ALA A 412 -6.12 -0.88 20.73
C ALA A 412 -7.57 -1.14 21.12
N ALA A 413 -8.49 -1.12 20.16
CA ALA A 413 -9.93 -1.29 20.43
C ALA A 413 -10.31 -2.68 20.94
N VAL A 414 -9.44 -3.67 20.81
CA VAL A 414 -9.62 -5.04 21.33
C VAL A 414 -8.68 -5.36 22.49
N GLY A 415 -8.04 -4.34 23.07
CA GLY A 415 -7.14 -4.51 24.23
C GLY A 415 -5.75 -5.00 23.87
N GLY A 416 -5.26 -4.72 22.65
CA GLY A 416 -3.87 -4.95 22.31
C GLY A 416 -2.91 -4.07 23.13
N PRO A 417 -1.63 -4.45 23.28
CA PRO A 417 -0.67 -3.70 24.11
C PRO A 417 -0.49 -2.22 23.72
N ILE A 418 -0.68 -1.88 22.44
CA ILE A 418 -0.71 -0.48 21.98
C ILE A 418 -1.77 0.38 22.71
N ALA A 419 -2.83 -0.22 23.26
CA ALA A 419 -3.87 0.45 24.03
C ALA A 419 -3.40 1.06 25.36
N VAL A 420 -2.25 0.61 25.87
CA VAL A 420 -1.75 0.97 27.21
C VAL A 420 -0.39 1.66 27.22
N VAL A 421 0.13 1.99 26.03
CA VAL A 421 1.27 2.91 25.92
C VAL A 421 0.84 4.28 26.46
N GLN A 422 1.71 4.91 27.23
CA GLN A 422 1.51 6.21 27.88
C GLN A 422 2.57 7.21 27.38
N ASP A 423 2.27 8.50 27.48
CA ASP A 423 3.24 9.55 27.19
C ASP A 423 4.50 9.36 28.05
N GLY A 424 5.67 9.43 27.41
CA GLY A 424 6.96 9.28 28.07
C GLY A 424 7.51 7.85 28.13
N ASP A 425 6.71 6.80 27.84
CA ASP A 425 7.25 5.43 27.73
C ASP A 425 8.31 5.40 26.61
N MET A 426 9.49 4.83 26.87
CA MET A 426 10.51 4.73 25.82
C MET A 426 10.15 3.62 24.84
N VAL A 427 10.09 3.93 23.54
CA VAL A 427 9.73 2.97 22.49
C VAL A 427 10.89 2.82 21.50
N THR A 428 11.18 1.57 21.14
CA THR A 428 12.20 1.19 20.16
C THR A 428 11.57 0.48 18.97
N ILE A 429 11.94 0.94 17.77
CA ILE A 429 11.64 0.34 16.48
C ILE A 429 12.97 -0.13 15.90
N SER A 430 13.15 -1.44 15.71
CA SER A 430 14.38 -2.02 15.15
C SER A 430 14.10 -2.89 13.93
N ALA A 431 14.64 -2.47 12.80
CA ALA A 431 14.73 -3.25 11.57
C ALA A 431 15.85 -4.30 11.62
N LYS A 432 16.78 -4.20 12.59
CA LYS A 432 17.87 -5.19 12.75
C LYS A 432 17.33 -6.46 13.39
N THR A 433 16.49 -6.31 14.41
CA THR A 433 15.90 -7.41 15.16
C THR A 433 14.42 -7.64 14.83
N ASN A 434 13.88 -6.89 13.87
CA ASN A 434 12.45 -6.90 13.52
C ASN A 434 11.55 -6.72 14.74
N THR A 435 11.89 -5.74 15.60
CA THR A 435 11.26 -5.52 16.89
C THR A 435 10.53 -4.18 16.99
N LEU A 436 9.36 -4.17 17.62
CA LEU A 436 8.64 -2.98 18.10
C LEU A 436 8.31 -3.18 19.58
N SER A 437 8.98 -2.43 20.45
CA SER A 437 8.85 -2.61 21.90
C SER A 437 8.84 -1.32 22.69
N MET A 438 8.12 -1.31 23.81
CA MET A 438 8.25 -0.30 24.87
C MET A 438 9.11 -0.81 26.02
N ASP A 439 9.93 0.06 26.61
CA ASP A 439 10.72 -0.19 27.81
C ASP A 439 9.85 -0.02 29.07
N VAL A 440 8.86 -0.91 29.18
CA VAL A 440 7.94 -0.99 30.32
C VAL A 440 7.94 -2.44 30.80
N PRO A 441 8.12 -2.70 32.11
CA PRO A 441 8.10 -4.06 32.65
C PRO A 441 6.78 -4.80 32.35
N ALA A 442 6.88 -6.11 32.13
CA ALA A 442 5.73 -6.93 31.73
C ALA A 442 4.60 -6.91 32.77
N GLU A 443 4.93 -6.86 34.07
CA GLU A 443 3.95 -6.74 35.16
C GLU A 443 3.16 -5.43 35.10
N GLU A 444 3.81 -4.33 34.72
CA GLU A 444 3.19 -3.02 34.58
C GLU A 444 2.29 -2.98 33.34
N ILE A 445 2.74 -3.52 32.21
CA ILE A 445 1.90 -3.69 31.01
C ILE A 445 0.64 -4.49 31.34
N ALA A 446 0.79 -5.61 32.06
CA ALA A 446 -0.33 -6.44 32.48
C ALA A 446 -1.27 -5.71 33.45
N ARG A 447 -0.74 -4.89 34.36
CA ARG A 447 -1.54 -4.04 35.25
C ARG A 447 -2.36 -3.02 34.46
N ARG A 448 -1.72 -2.28 33.55
CA ARG A 448 -2.39 -1.30 32.69
C ARG A 448 -3.48 -1.95 31.83
N LEU A 449 -3.25 -3.16 31.31
CA LEU A 449 -4.25 -3.91 30.52
C LEU A 449 -5.44 -4.38 31.36
N ARG A 450 -5.24 -4.76 32.63
CA ARG A 450 -6.35 -5.09 33.54
C ARG A 450 -7.24 -3.89 33.87
N GLU A 451 -6.65 -2.69 33.91
CA GLU A 451 -7.37 -1.43 34.17
C GLU A 451 -8.00 -0.84 32.90
N TRP A 452 -7.57 -1.29 31.72
CA TRP A 452 -8.06 -0.81 30.44
C TRP A 452 -9.54 -1.15 30.23
N LYS A 453 -10.29 -0.19 29.70
CA LYS A 453 -11.70 -0.33 29.34
C LYS A 453 -11.89 -0.04 27.86
N ALA A 454 -12.50 -0.98 27.16
CA ALA A 454 -12.81 -0.83 25.75
C ALA A 454 -13.66 0.44 25.49
N PRO A 455 -13.23 1.33 24.59
CA PRO A 455 -14.03 2.50 24.23
C PRO A 455 -15.36 2.08 23.62
N ARG A 456 -16.44 2.77 23.99
CA ARG A 456 -17.76 2.53 23.40
C ARG A 456 -17.76 2.97 21.92
N SER A 457 -18.15 2.06 21.02
CA SER A 457 -18.31 2.42 19.61
C SER A 457 -19.40 3.48 19.43
N LYS A 458 -19.08 4.54 18.67
CA LYS A 458 -20.05 5.54 18.21
C LYS A 458 -20.85 5.06 16.99
N VAL A 459 -20.49 3.92 16.39
CA VAL A 459 -21.17 3.34 15.21
C VAL A 459 -22.07 2.20 15.66
N ASN A 460 -23.38 2.40 15.56
CA ASN A 460 -24.37 1.41 16.00
C ASN A 460 -25.16 0.77 14.83
N ARG A 461 -25.13 1.37 13.63
CA ARG A 461 -25.87 0.91 12.43
C ARG A 461 -25.07 1.14 11.14
N GLY A 462 -25.59 0.62 10.02
CA GLY A 462 -25.00 0.82 8.68
C GLY A 462 -23.78 -0.04 8.41
N VAL A 463 -23.11 0.20 7.28
CA VAL A 463 -22.02 -0.68 6.79
C VAL A 463 -20.85 -0.78 7.77
N LEU A 464 -20.43 0.32 8.40
CA LEU A 464 -19.37 0.29 9.42
C LEU A 464 -19.80 -0.46 10.70
N GLY A 465 -21.10 -0.45 11.03
CA GLY A 465 -21.63 -1.24 12.13
C GLY A 465 -21.56 -2.74 11.85
N LYS A 466 -21.86 -3.16 10.62
CA LYS A 466 -21.67 -4.55 10.17
C LYS A 466 -20.18 -4.92 10.18
N TYR A 467 -19.35 -4.10 9.53
CA TYR A 467 -17.90 -4.29 9.45
C TYR A 467 -17.26 -4.48 10.83
N GLN A 468 -17.52 -3.59 11.79
CA GLN A 468 -16.92 -3.66 13.13
C GLN A 468 -17.24 -4.97 13.88
N ARG A 469 -18.40 -5.59 13.60
CA ARG A 469 -18.82 -6.86 14.23
C ARG A 469 -18.13 -8.07 13.60
N LEU A 470 -17.86 -8.02 12.31
CA LEU A 470 -17.38 -9.16 11.53
C LEU A 470 -15.87 -9.14 11.29
N VAL A 471 -15.26 -7.95 11.30
CA VAL A 471 -13.88 -7.80 10.84
C VAL A 471 -12.87 -8.49 11.76
N GLY A 472 -11.96 -9.25 11.14
CA GLY A 472 -10.74 -9.78 11.76
C GLY A 472 -9.65 -8.73 11.96
N ASP A 473 -8.52 -9.13 12.52
CA ASP A 473 -7.36 -8.25 12.66
C ASP A 473 -6.57 -8.07 11.35
N ALA A 474 -5.61 -7.15 11.36
CA ALA A 474 -4.79 -6.84 10.20
C ALA A 474 -3.82 -7.95 9.78
N SER A 475 -3.38 -8.81 10.71
CA SER A 475 -2.49 -9.95 10.43
C SER A 475 -3.21 -11.10 9.70
N HIS A 476 -4.55 -11.06 9.70
CA HIS A 476 -5.42 -11.91 8.91
C HIS A 476 -6.10 -11.16 7.75
N GLY A 477 -5.53 -10.02 7.32
CA GLY A 477 -6.01 -9.26 6.17
C GLY A 477 -7.26 -8.40 6.42
N ALA A 478 -7.70 -8.23 7.67
CA ALA A 478 -8.89 -7.46 8.06
C ALA A 478 -10.15 -7.85 7.26
N MET A 479 -10.36 -9.15 7.08
CA MET A 479 -11.51 -9.72 6.35
C MET A 479 -12.78 -9.76 7.21
N THR A 480 -13.95 -9.88 6.58
CA THR A 480 -15.26 -9.90 7.25
C THR A 480 -16.01 -11.24 7.20
N ASP A 481 -15.39 -12.28 6.63
CA ASP A 481 -15.97 -13.60 6.35
C ASP A 481 -15.08 -14.76 6.87
N LEU A 482 -14.52 -14.61 8.09
CA LEU A 482 -13.61 -15.58 8.72
C LEU A 482 -14.30 -16.67 9.59
N PHE A 483 -15.60 -16.87 9.44
CA PHE A 483 -16.41 -17.72 10.35
C PHE A 483 -16.65 -19.14 9.85
#